data_AF-A0A9P7YEM0-F1
#
_entry.id   AF-A0A9P7YEM0-F1
#
_cell.length_a   1.000
_cell.length_b   1.000
_cell.length_c   1.000
_cell.angle_alpha   90.00
_cell.angle_beta   90.00
_cell.angle_gamma   90.00
#
_symmetry.space_group_name_H-M   'P 1'
#
loop_
_entity.id
_entity.type
_entity.pdbx_description
1 polymer ?
#
loop_
_entity_poly.entity_id
_entity_poly.type
_entity_poly.pdbx_seq_one_letter_code
_entity_poly.pdbx_strand_id
1 'polypeptide(L)'
;MAASTNTFPFLALSAELRNSVYEYCLEWPNPSIAYQRLQKSYELQNQQPDQPPLSPSHLSQRVLVTLGTPALLLLNRQISFEALTVIYRRTFALSAPPPLVSMRSEHLGVTAFISPVTLQRLRYVMLDMNLNFKPGMWHSNAKRWLNTMEKLLCIWTESNVLERLRVKTKYVVADRSLGWTFEQAAHHRNVLQTFIILRDFEKAFPQIFEKRGHDVNLQLQPPI
;
A
#
# COMPACT_ATOMS: atom_id res chain seq x y z
N MET A 1 43.06 6.64 -33.95
CA MET A 1 42.31 7.64 -33.17
C MET A 1 41.68 6.93 -31.98
N ALA A 2 42.26 7.05 -30.79
CA ALA A 2 41.71 6.45 -29.58
C ALA A 2 40.57 7.34 -29.08
N ALA A 3 39.35 6.81 -29.07
CA ALA A 3 38.23 7.48 -28.41
C ALA A 3 38.53 7.54 -26.92
N SER A 4 38.81 8.72 -26.39
CA SER A 4 38.90 8.94 -24.95
C SER A 4 37.52 8.69 -24.35
N THR A 5 37.29 7.49 -23.83
CA THR A 5 36.12 7.19 -23.00
C THR A 5 36.30 7.97 -21.70
N ASN A 6 35.78 9.20 -21.66
CA ASN A 6 35.64 9.98 -20.45
C ASN A 6 34.75 9.21 -19.48
N THR A 7 35.38 8.36 -18.68
CA THR A 7 34.72 7.51 -17.71
C THR A 7 34.71 8.30 -16.42
N PHE A 8 33.67 9.11 -16.22
CA PHE A 8 33.49 9.84 -14.96
C PHE A 8 32.89 8.89 -13.92
N PRO A 9 33.63 8.52 -12.86
CA PRO A 9 33.12 7.57 -11.88
C PRO A 9 32.01 8.22 -11.06
N PHE A 10 30.84 7.58 -11.03
CA PHE A 10 29.66 8.09 -10.33
C PHE A 10 29.92 8.43 -8.85
N LEU A 11 30.75 7.65 -8.16
CA LEU A 11 31.11 7.89 -6.76
C LEU A 11 32.04 9.09 -6.54
N ALA A 12 32.66 9.64 -7.59
CA ALA A 12 33.45 10.86 -7.50
C ALA A 12 32.59 12.14 -7.61
N LEU A 13 31.30 12.01 -7.96
CA LEU A 13 30.36 13.12 -7.87
C LEU A 13 30.18 13.54 -6.40
N SER A 14 29.81 14.79 -6.13
CA SER A 14 29.42 15.20 -4.77
C SER A 14 28.17 14.46 -4.31
N ALA A 15 27.99 14.33 -2.98
CA ALA A 15 26.83 13.65 -2.41
C ALA A 15 25.50 14.29 -2.86
N GLU A 16 25.46 15.60 -3.04
CA GLU A 16 24.29 16.33 -3.51
C GLU A 16 23.88 15.94 -4.94
N LEU A 17 24.86 15.79 -5.84
CA LEU A 17 24.61 15.36 -7.22
C LEU A 17 24.17 13.89 -7.25
N ARG A 18 24.79 13.02 -6.43
CA ARG A 18 24.36 11.62 -6.32
C ARG A 18 22.92 11.52 -5.79
N ASN A 19 22.57 12.30 -4.77
CA ASN A 19 21.21 12.36 -4.23
C ASN A 19 20.20 12.82 -5.28
N SER A 20 20.54 13.83 -6.09
CA SER A 20 19.70 14.30 -7.19
C SER A 20 19.44 13.19 -8.22
N VAL A 21 20.47 12.38 -8.53
CA VAL A 21 20.32 11.20 -9.41
C VAL A 21 19.43 10.15 -8.76
N TYR A 22 19.61 9.84 -7.47
CA TYR A 22 18.76 8.88 -6.75
C TYR A 22 17.30 9.33 -6.74
N GLU A 23 17.06 10.63 -6.53
CA GLU A 23 15.73 11.21 -6.63
C GLU A 23 15.14 11.04 -8.03
N TYR A 24 15.91 11.27 -9.08
CA TYR A 24 15.36 11.11 -10.43
C TYR A 24 15.12 9.64 -10.80
N CYS A 25 15.95 8.72 -10.33
CA CYS A 25 15.95 7.32 -10.79
C CYS A 25 15.13 6.35 -9.93
N LEU A 26 14.79 6.70 -8.68
CA LEU A 26 14.15 5.77 -7.75
C LEU A 26 12.74 6.20 -7.38
N GLU A 27 11.78 5.33 -7.62
CA GLU A 27 10.41 5.49 -7.17
C GLU A 27 9.95 4.27 -6.39
N TRP A 28 9.02 4.48 -5.44
CA TRP A 28 8.35 3.36 -4.80
C TRP A 28 7.54 2.59 -5.85
N PRO A 29 7.62 1.26 -5.91
CA PRO A 29 6.74 0.48 -6.77
C PRO A 29 5.29 0.75 -6.35
N ASN A 30 4.41 0.95 -7.34
CA ASN A 30 2.99 1.10 -7.08
C ASN A 30 2.36 -0.29 -6.87
N PRO A 31 2.04 -0.68 -5.61
CA PRO A 31 1.54 -2.03 -5.33
C PRO A 31 0.16 -2.28 -5.96
N SER A 32 -0.60 -1.23 -6.24
CA SER A 32 -1.92 -1.34 -6.87
C SER A 32 -1.87 -1.98 -8.26
N ILE A 33 -0.77 -1.79 -9.01
CA ILE A 33 -0.57 -2.45 -10.32
C ILE A 33 -0.41 -3.96 -10.13
N ALA A 34 0.39 -4.38 -9.14
CA ALA A 34 0.55 -5.78 -8.80
C ALA A 34 -0.78 -6.39 -8.33
N TYR A 35 -1.55 -5.65 -7.53
CA TYR A 35 -2.87 -6.08 -7.05
C TYR A 35 -3.86 -6.31 -8.19
N GLN A 36 -3.91 -5.39 -9.16
CA GLN A 36 -4.77 -5.52 -10.33
C GLN A 36 -4.39 -6.71 -11.21
N ARG A 37 -3.09 -6.92 -11.45
CA ARG A 37 -2.60 -8.07 -12.24
C ARG A 37 -2.93 -9.39 -11.56
N LEU A 38 -2.74 -9.46 -10.25
CA LEU A 38 -3.05 -10.65 -9.47
C LEU A 38 -4.55 -10.92 -9.50
N GLN A 39 -5.39 -9.91 -9.24
CA GLN A 39 -6.84 -10.00 -9.34
C GLN A 39 -7.31 -10.52 -10.71
N LYS A 40 -6.78 -9.96 -11.81
CA LYS A 40 -7.10 -10.38 -13.18
C LYS A 40 -6.69 -11.84 -13.44
N SER A 41 -5.54 -12.25 -12.92
CA SER A 41 -5.07 -13.64 -13.05
C SER A 41 -6.03 -14.63 -12.36
N TYR A 42 -6.58 -14.26 -11.20
CA TYR A 42 -7.61 -15.06 -10.52
C TYR A 42 -8.93 -15.11 -11.28
N GLU A 43 -9.39 -13.98 -11.81
CA GLU A 43 -10.63 -13.91 -12.58
C GLU A 43 -10.56 -14.80 -13.83
N LEU A 44 -9.44 -14.75 -14.55
CA LEU A 44 -9.20 -15.61 -15.72
C LEU A 44 -9.17 -17.10 -15.35
N GLN A 45 -8.58 -17.45 -14.21
CA GLN A 45 -8.55 -18.83 -13.75
C GLN A 45 -9.94 -19.34 -13.35
N ASN A 46 -10.74 -18.52 -12.66
CA ASN A 46 -12.10 -18.90 -12.28
C ASN A 46 -13.02 -19.09 -13.51
N GLN A 47 -12.65 -18.54 -14.67
CA GLN A 47 -13.36 -18.74 -15.93
C GLN A 47 -12.95 -20.02 -16.68
N GLN A 48 -11.89 -20.72 -16.23
CA GLN A 48 -11.42 -21.99 -16.81
C GLN A 48 -11.57 -23.13 -15.78
N PRO A 49 -12.75 -23.76 -15.70
CA PRO A 49 -13.06 -24.77 -14.69
C PRO A 49 -12.23 -26.07 -14.81
N ASP A 50 -11.60 -26.32 -15.95
CA ASP A 50 -10.87 -27.57 -16.23
C ASP A 50 -9.41 -27.58 -15.72
N GLN A 51 -8.90 -26.45 -15.20
CA GLN A 51 -7.54 -26.40 -14.65
C GLN A 51 -7.53 -26.48 -13.12
N PRO A 52 -6.60 -27.26 -12.52
CA PRO A 52 -6.48 -27.29 -11.08
C PRO A 52 -6.17 -25.89 -10.53
N PRO A 53 -6.77 -25.50 -9.39
CA PRO A 53 -6.52 -24.19 -8.78
C PRO A 53 -5.03 -24.06 -8.48
N LEU A 54 -4.40 -23.02 -9.02
CA LEU A 54 -3.00 -22.71 -8.74
C LEU A 54 -2.92 -22.28 -7.29
N SER A 55 -2.01 -22.88 -6.52
CA SER A 55 -1.83 -22.49 -5.13
C SER A 55 -1.55 -20.98 -5.02
N PRO A 56 -2.09 -20.30 -3.99
CA PRO A 56 -1.81 -18.89 -3.69
C PRO A 56 -0.33 -18.52 -3.78
N SER A 57 0.53 -19.44 -3.35
CA SER A 57 1.98 -19.33 -3.40
C SER A 57 2.52 -19.19 -4.83
N HIS A 58 2.05 -19.98 -5.79
CA HIS A 58 2.53 -19.96 -7.17
C HIS A 58 2.09 -18.69 -7.94
N LEU A 59 0.87 -18.22 -7.71
CA LEU A 59 0.38 -16.98 -8.33
C LEU A 59 1.02 -15.73 -7.71
N SER A 60 1.19 -15.74 -6.38
CA SER A 60 1.99 -14.72 -5.70
C SER A 60 3.41 -14.71 -6.24
N GLN A 61 4.03 -15.88 -6.42
CA GLN A 61 5.38 -15.99 -6.98
C GLN A 61 5.46 -15.44 -8.41
N ARG A 62 4.49 -15.74 -9.30
CA ARG A 62 4.47 -15.18 -10.67
C ARG A 62 4.32 -13.66 -10.69
N VAL A 63 3.47 -13.09 -9.83
CA VAL A 63 3.30 -11.63 -9.75
C VAL A 63 4.50 -10.97 -9.06
N LEU A 64 5.08 -11.62 -8.04
CA LEU A 64 6.30 -11.16 -7.36
C LEU A 64 7.51 -11.18 -8.29
N VAL A 65 7.60 -12.14 -9.22
CA VAL A 65 8.63 -12.17 -10.27
C VAL A 65 8.58 -10.91 -11.15
N THR A 66 7.44 -10.20 -11.19
CA THR A 66 7.34 -8.92 -11.92
C THR A 66 7.74 -7.71 -11.07
N LEU A 67 7.84 -7.85 -9.74
CA LEU A 67 8.33 -6.81 -8.84
C LEU A 67 9.85 -6.93 -8.74
N GLY A 68 10.55 -6.20 -9.60
CA GLY A 68 12.01 -6.13 -9.61
C GLY A 68 12.55 -5.09 -8.62
N THR A 69 13.67 -5.41 -7.98
CA THR A 69 14.48 -4.41 -7.27
C THR A 69 15.10 -3.47 -8.30
N PRO A 70 14.98 -2.13 -8.16
CA PRO A 70 15.64 -1.18 -9.06
C PRO A 70 17.13 -1.51 -9.22
N ALA A 71 17.61 -1.57 -10.46
CA ALA A 71 18.98 -1.98 -10.77
C ALA A 71 20.03 -1.16 -10.00
N LEU A 72 19.74 0.13 -9.75
CA LEU A 72 20.60 1.03 -8.99
C LEU A 72 20.87 0.53 -7.55
N LEU A 73 19.91 -0.15 -6.91
CA LEU A 73 20.10 -0.75 -5.59
C LEU A 73 20.93 -2.05 -5.62
N LEU A 74 21.20 -2.61 -6.80
CA LEU A 74 21.96 -3.84 -7.00
C LEU A 74 23.41 -3.58 -7.42
N LEU A 75 23.78 -2.33 -7.76
CA LEU A 75 25.10 -2.00 -8.30
C LEU A 75 26.23 -2.11 -7.26
N ASN A 76 26.09 -1.43 -6.12
CA ASN A 76 27.14 -1.31 -5.12
C ASN A 76 26.57 -0.97 -3.75
N ARG A 77 27.12 -1.56 -2.68
CA ARG A 77 26.64 -1.37 -1.30
C ARG A 77 26.56 0.09 -0.85
N GLN A 78 27.54 0.92 -1.22
CA GLN A 78 27.51 2.35 -0.90
C GLN A 78 26.36 3.05 -1.63
N ILE A 79 26.22 2.80 -2.93
CA ILE A 79 25.12 3.35 -3.75
C ILE A 79 23.78 2.91 -3.16
N SER A 80 23.61 1.63 -2.84
CA SER A 80 22.39 1.10 -2.25
C SER A 80 22.06 1.77 -0.92
N PHE A 81 23.06 2.01 -0.06
CA PHE A 81 22.84 2.67 1.22
C PHE A 81 22.39 4.11 1.04
N GLU A 82 23.11 4.90 0.24
CA GLU A 82 22.76 6.31 -0.04
C GLU A 82 21.37 6.39 -0.70
N ALA A 83 21.13 5.59 -1.74
CA ALA A 83 19.85 5.49 -2.44
C ALA A 83 18.67 5.14 -1.52
N LEU A 84 18.85 4.18 -0.61
CA LEU A 84 17.82 3.81 0.35
C LEU A 84 17.49 4.95 1.32
N THR A 85 18.48 5.75 1.74
CA THR A 85 18.19 6.91 2.60
C THR A 85 17.32 7.95 1.90
N VAL A 86 17.50 8.12 0.58
CA VAL A 86 16.66 8.99 -0.25
C VAL A 86 15.27 8.39 -0.45
N ILE A 87 15.16 7.10 -0.79
CA ILE A 87 13.85 6.47 -1.07
C ILE A 87 12.95 6.43 0.17
N TYR A 88 13.49 6.19 1.37
CA TYR A 88 12.71 6.17 2.62
C TYR A 88 12.12 7.54 3.00
N ARG A 89 12.69 8.63 2.47
CA ARG A 89 12.15 10.00 2.58
C ARG A 89 11.16 10.34 1.47
N ARG A 90 10.91 9.45 0.51
CA ARG A 90 9.83 9.65 -0.48
C ARG A 90 8.51 9.18 0.07
N THR A 91 7.44 9.82 -0.38
CA THR A 91 6.08 9.44 0.00
C THR A 91 5.72 8.10 -0.62
N PHE A 92 5.47 7.10 0.22
CA PHE A 92 4.90 5.84 -0.21
C PHE A 92 3.38 5.97 -0.31
N ALA A 93 2.81 5.69 -1.47
CA ALA A 93 1.36 5.82 -1.71
C ALA A 93 0.70 4.45 -1.85
N LEU A 94 -0.28 4.16 -0.99
CA LEU A 94 -1.12 2.96 -1.08
C LEU A 94 -2.55 3.37 -1.41
N SER A 95 -2.99 3.06 -2.63
CA SER A 95 -4.31 3.45 -3.15
C SER A 95 -5.32 2.31 -3.28
N ALA A 96 -4.88 1.08 -3.05
CA ALA A 96 -5.72 -0.11 -3.07
C ALA A 96 -5.26 -1.08 -1.97
N PRO A 97 -6.16 -1.85 -1.37
CA PRO A 97 -5.78 -2.92 -0.46
C PRO A 97 -5.34 -4.15 -1.28
N PRO A 98 -4.49 -5.04 -0.74
CA PRO A 98 -4.16 -6.30 -1.37
C PRO A 98 -5.41 -7.08 -1.81
N PRO A 99 -5.37 -7.76 -2.97
CA PRO A 99 -6.48 -8.58 -3.44
C PRO A 99 -6.64 -9.81 -2.54
N LEU A 100 -7.86 -10.33 -2.47
CA LEU A 100 -8.06 -11.62 -1.86
C LEU A 100 -7.67 -12.70 -2.86
N VAL A 101 -6.97 -13.70 -2.37
CA VAL A 101 -6.48 -14.80 -3.18
C VAL A 101 -7.08 -16.08 -2.63
N SER A 102 -7.75 -16.83 -3.50
CA SER A 102 -8.44 -18.10 -3.20
C SER A 102 -9.82 -17.99 -2.53
N MET A 103 -10.66 -18.99 -2.83
CA MET A 103 -11.91 -19.35 -2.12
C MET A 103 -11.65 -19.69 -0.64
N ARG A 104 -10.41 -19.98 -0.25
CA ARG A 104 -10.02 -20.34 1.13
C ARG A 104 -9.73 -19.15 2.05
N SER A 105 -10.05 -17.92 1.64
CA SER A 105 -9.88 -16.70 2.45
C SER A 105 -8.44 -16.40 2.91
N GLU A 106 -7.44 -16.84 2.14
CA GLU A 106 -6.05 -16.45 2.41
C GLU A 106 -5.82 -15.00 1.98
N HIS A 107 -5.74 -14.13 2.98
CA HIS A 107 -5.43 -12.71 2.78
C HIS A 107 -3.94 -12.54 2.53
N LEU A 108 -3.55 -12.25 1.29
CA LEU A 108 -2.22 -11.70 1.02
C LEU A 108 -2.09 -10.37 1.75
N GLY A 109 -1.14 -10.28 2.68
CA GLY A 109 -0.81 -9.01 3.33
C GLY A 109 -0.06 -8.09 2.36
N VAL A 110 -0.01 -6.80 2.67
CA VAL A 110 0.92 -5.87 2.01
C VAL A 110 2.37 -6.38 2.12
N THR A 111 2.66 -7.11 3.21
CA THR A 111 3.94 -7.78 3.48
C THR A 111 4.34 -8.84 2.46
N ALA A 112 3.40 -9.36 1.68
CA ALA A 112 3.70 -10.27 0.58
C ALA A 112 4.37 -9.55 -0.60
N PHE A 113 4.21 -8.24 -0.71
CA PHE A 113 4.70 -7.41 -1.83
C PHE A 113 5.85 -6.50 -1.42
N ILE A 114 5.83 -6.00 -0.19
CA ILE A 114 6.85 -5.12 0.36
C ILE A 114 7.25 -5.70 1.72
N SER A 115 8.54 -5.92 1.94
CA SER A 115 8.99 -6.53 3.19
C SER A 115 8.60 -5.67 4.41
N PRO A 116 8.33 -6.29 5.57
CA PRO A 116 8.04 -5.56 6.81
C PRO A 116 9.13 -4.54 7.16
N VAL A 117 10.40 -4.93 7.00
CA VAL A 117 11.56 -4.07 7.28
C VAL A 117 11.56 -2.81 6.41
N THR A 118 11.18 -2.93 5.13
CA THR A 118 11.06 -1.77 4.24
C THR A 118 9.90 -0.87 4.67
N LEU A 119 8.76 -1.45 5.05
CA LEU A 119 7.59 -0.70 5.53
C LEU A 119 7.84 0.04 6.85
N GLN A 120 8.61 -0.56 7.76
CA GLN A 120 9.02 0.06 9.04
C GLN A 120 9.85 1.32 8.83
N ARG A 121 10.70 1.34 7.80
CA ARG A 121 11.63 2.45 7.56
C ARG A 121 11.01 3.64 6.81
N LEU A 122 9.75 3.53 6.41
CA LEU A 122 9.04 4.61 5.71
C LEU A 122 8.84 5.80 6.64
N ARG A 123 9.19 7.00 6.16
CA ARG A 123 8.96 8.25 6.90
C ARG A 123 7.66 8.92 6.52
N TYR A 124 7.28 8.85 5.24
CA TYR A 124 6.08 9.51 4.73
C TYR A 124 5.20 8.52 3.99
N VAL A 125 3.95 8.40 4.45
CA VAL A 125 2.96 7.49 3.87
C VAL A 125 1.68 8.24 3.53
N MET A 126 1.14 7.97 2.34
CA MET A 126 -0.17 8.42 1.91
C MET A 126 -1.07 7.22 1.65
N LEU A 127 -2.19 7.16 2.36
CA LEU A 127 -3.24 6.18 2.19
C LEU A 127 -4.42 6.82 1.45
N ASP A 128 -4.74 6.33 0.26
CA ASP A 128 -5.95 6.71 -0.49
C ASP A 128 -6.94 5.55 -0.45
N MET A 129 -7.82 5.59 0.54
CA MET A 129 -8.77 4.53 0.85
C MET A 129 -10.11 4.80 0.20
N ASN A 130 -10.37 4.12 -0.91
CA ASN A 130 -11.75 3.99 -1.38
C ASN A 130 -12.45 2.91 -0.54
N LEU A 131 -13.41 3.33 0.29
CA LEU A 131 -14.18 2.50 1.20
C LEU A 131 -15.63 2.32 0.72
N ASN A 132 -15.97 2.73 -0.51
CA ASN A 132 -17.34 2.60 -1.00
C ASN A 132 -17.77 1.13 -1.12
N PHE A 133 -19.05 0.89 -0.83
CA PHE A 133 -19.68 -0.40 -1.05
C PHE A 133 -19.77 -0.69 -2.55
N LYS A 134 -19.37 -1.90 -2.94
CA LYS A 134 -19.50 -2.39 -4.32
C LYS A 134 -20.36 -3.66 -4.31
N PRO A 135 -21.62 -3.60 -4.79
CA PRO A 135 -22.47 -4.78 -4.85
C PRO A 135 -21.87 -5.84 -5.79
N GLY A 136 -22.11 -7.12 -5.49
CA GLY A 136 -21.58 -8.25 -6.27
C GLY A 136 -20.11 -8.60 -5.98
N MET A 137 -19.44 -7.87 -5.10
CA MET A 137 -18.11 -8.25 -4.61
C MET A 137 -18.28 -9.10 -3.35
N TRP A 138 -17.99 -10.41 -3.43
CA TRP A 138 -18.12 -11.38 -2.33
C TRP A 138 -17.49 -10.91 -1.02
N HIS A 139 -16.44 -10.08 -1.11
CA HIS A 139 -15.76 -9.52 0.06
C HIS A 139 -15.85 -8.00 0.09
N SER A 140 -16.33 -7.49 1.23
CA SER A 140 -16.36 -6.07 1.54
C SER A 140 -14.97 -5.45 1.39
N ASN A 141 -14.87 -4.46 0.50
CA ASN A 141 -13.67 -3.64 0.33
C ASN A 141 -13.22 -2.98 1.66
N ALA A 142 -14.18 -2.60 2.51
CA ALA A 142 -13.90 -2.08 3.84
C ALA A 142 -13.20 -3.11 4.75
N LYS A 143 -13.58 -4.40 4.67
CA LYS A 143 -12.90 -5.47 5.43
C LYS A 143 -11.45 -5.66 4.97
N ARG A 144 -11.19 -5.54 3.66
CA ARG A 144 -9.83 -5.63 3.10
C ARG A 144 -8.95 -4.49 3.59
N TRP A 145 -9.49 -3.26 3.59
CA TRP A 145 -8.79 -2.10 4.15
C TRP A 145 -8.57 -2.23 5.64
N LEU A 146 -9.57 -2.66 6.41
CA LEU A 146 -9.45 -2.90 7.85
C LEU A 146 -8.28 -3.84 8.17
N ASN A 147 -8.25 -5.02 7.57
CA ASN A 147 -7.16 -5.99 7.76
C ASN A 147 -5.80 -5.44 7.32
N THR A 148 -5.78 -4.58 6.31
CA THR A 148 -4.55 -3.94 5.82
C THR A 148 -4.05 -2.90 6.83
N MET A 149 -4.95 -2.10 7.38
CA MET A 149 -4.63 -1.08 8.37
C MET A 149 -4.13 -1.71 9.67
N GLU A 150 -4.80 -2.74 10.18
CA GLU A 150 -4.34 -3.46 11.39
C GLU A 150 -2.89 -3.94 11.25
N LYS A 151 -2.54 -4.51 10.09
CA LYS A 151 -1.16 -4.95 9.81
C LYS A 151 -0.18 -3.80 9.68
N LEU A 152 -0.51 -2.77 8.90
CA LEU A 152 0.39 -1.63 8.66
C LEU A 152 0.67 -0.84 9.93
N LEU A 153 -0.37 -0.58 10.74
CA LEU A 153 -0.23 0.15 11.98
C LEU A 153 0.64 -0.63 12.97
N CYS A 154 0.44 -1.95 13.09
CA CYS A 154 1.32 -2.81 13.89
C CYS A 154 2.79 -2.69 13.44
N ILE A 155 3.06 -2.79 12.14
CA ILE A 155 4.41 -2.66 11.58
C ILE A 155 5.02 -1.28 11.89
N TRP A 156 4.24 -0.19 11.77
CA TRP A 156 4.76 1.15 12.01
C TRP A 156 5.00 1.45 13.49
N THR A 157 4.21 0.87 14.40
CA THR A 157 4.43 1.01 15.85
C THR A 157 5.74 0.39 16.34
N GLU A 158 6.29 -0.60 15.63
CA GLU A 158 7.51 -1.29 16.08
C GLU A 158 8.78 -0.44 15.97
N SER A 159 8.85 0.45 14.98
CA SER A 159 10.08 1.20 14.67
C SER A 159 9.99 2.69 14.96
N ASN A 160 8.77 3.27 15.04
CA ASN A 160 8.52 4.68 15.29
C ASN A 160 9.29 5.66 14.35
N VAL A 161 9.62 5.22 13.13
CA VAL A 161 10.32 6.04 12.12
C VAL A 161 9.34 6.88 11.28
N LEU A 162 8.05 6.54 11.32
CA LEU A 162 7.01 7.22 10.57
C LEU A 162 6.85 8.67 11.06
N GLU A 163 7.19 9.63 10.20
CA GLU A 163 7.11 11.06 10.50
C GLU A 163 5.78 11.66 10.03
N ARG A 164 5.22 11.14 8.92
CA ARG A 164 3.98 11.66 8.34
C ARG A 164 3.08 10.55 7.79
N LEU A 165 1.83 10.53 8.24
CA LEU A 165 0.75 9.72 7.71
C LEU A 165 -0.36 10.64 7.19
N ARG A 166 -0.62 10.57 5.89
CA ARG A 166 -1.74 11.25 5.25
C ARG A 166 -2.80 10.24 4.86
N VAL A 167 -4.01 10.41 5.38
CA VAL A 167 -5.14 9.52 5.08
C VAL A 167 -6.19 10.29 4.30
N LYS A 168 -6.54 9.77 3.12
CA LYS A 168 -7.67 10.21 2.30
C LYS A 168 -8.67 9.08 2.24
N THR A 169 -9.92 9.35 2.58
CA THR A 169 -10.98 8.34 2.58
C THR A 169 -12.11 8.79 1.67
N LYS A 170 -12.63 7.86 0.87
CA LYS A 170 -13.83 8.05 0.07
C LYS A 170 -14.85 7.04 0.57
N TYR A 171 -15.89 7.53 1.22
CA TYR A 171 -16.97 6.70 1.72
C TYR A 171 -18.32 7.39 1.52
N VAL A 172 -19.20 6.74 0.78
CA VAL A 172 -20.60 7.15 0.61
C VAL A 172 -21.46 6.11 1.33
N VAL A 173 -22.25 6.58 2.30
CA VAL A 173 -23.17 5.74 3.05
C VAL A 173 -24.27 5.27 2.10
N ALA A 174 -24.56 3.95 2.11
CA ALA A 174 -25.65 3.40 1.32
C ALA A 174 -27.00 3.97 1.80
N ASP A 175 -27.87 4.29 0.84
CA ASP A 175 -29.20 4.84 1.13
C ASP A 175 -29.96 3.91 2.09
N ARG A 176 -30.52 4.52 3.14
CA ARG A 176 -31.26 3.84 4.21
C ARG A 176 -32.75 3.75 3.91
N SER A 177 -33.24 4.40 2.85
CA SER A 177 -34.67 4.50 2.50
C SER A 177 -35.38 3.14 2.40
N LEU A 178 -34.68 2.09 1.96
CA LEU A 178 -35.19 0.72 1.83
C LEU A 178 -34.69 -0.23 2.94
N GLY A 179 -34.01 0.30 3.96
CA GLY A 179 -33.24 -0.48 4.91
C GLY A 179 -31.91 -0.98 4.33
N TRP A 180 -31.00 -1.41 5.20
CA TRP A 180 -29.72 -1.98 4.79
C TRP A 180 -29.81 -3.49 4.65
N THR A 181 -29.19 -4.02 3.60
CA THR A 181 -28.89 -5.45 3.54
C THR A 181 -27.87 -5.83 4.62
N PHE A 182 -27.84 -7.12 4.99
CA PHE A 182 -26.84 -7.62 5.96
C PHE A 182 -25.40 -7.32 5.51
N GLU A 183 -25.14 -7.38 4.20
CA GLU A 183 -23.85 -7.04 3.61
C GLU A 183 -23.51 -5.55 3.73
N GLN A 184 -24.48 -4.66 3.49
CA GLN A 184 -24.30 -3.23 3.65
C GLN A 184 -24.05 -2.84 5.11
N ALA A 185 -24.78 -3.45 6.05
CA ALA A 185 -24.58 -3.25 7.48
C ALA A 185 -23.20 -3.75 7.93
N ALA A 186 -22.80 -4.96 7.50
CA ALA A 186 -21.47 -5.51 7.79
C ALA A 186 -20.35 -4.66 7.17
N HIS A 187 -20.55 -4.16 5.94
CA HIS A 187 -19.61 -3.26 5.28
C HIS A 187 -19.46 -1.95 6.07
N HIS A 188 -20.57 -1.30 6.43
CA HIS A 188 -20.57 -0.08 7.24
C HIS A 188 -19.84 -0.29 8.57
N ARG A 189 -20.08 -1.41 9.26
CA ARG A 189 -19.37 -1.76 10.49
C ARG A 189 -17.85 -1.83 10.29
N ASN A 190 -17.37 -2.43 9.20
CA ASN A 190 -15.94 -2.50 8.90
C ASN A 190 -15.35 -1.11 8.58
N VAL A 191 -16.11 -0.23 7.92
CA VAL A 191 -15.71 1.17 7.69
C VAL A 191 -15.55 1.91 9.01
N LEU A 192 -16.54 1.82 9.90
CA LEU A 192 -16.47 2.43 11.23
C LEU A 192 -15.28 1.90 12.03
N GLN A 193 -15.04 0.59 12.01
CA GLN A 193 -13.89 0.00 12.69
C GLN A 193 -12.57 0.52 12.14
N THR A 194 -12.47 0.71 10.82
CA THR A 194 -11.29 1.30 10.19
C THR A 194 -11.04 2.72 10.72
N PHE A 195 -12.09 3.54 10.83
CA PHE A 195 -11.98 4.88 11.40
C PHE A 195 -11.64 4.89 12.89
N ILE A 196 -12.17 3.94 13.67
CA ILE A 196 -11.84 3.79 15.09
C ILE A 196 -10.35 3.53 15.26
N ILE A 197 -9.80 2.55 14.55
CA ILE A 197 -8.38 2.18 14.66
C ILE A 197 -7.49 3.36 14.22
N LEU A 198 -7.83 4.05 13.13
CA LEU A 198 -7.08 5.23 12.69
C LEU A 198 -7.10 6.36 13.71
N ARG A 199 -8.26 6.61 14.32
CA ARG A 199 -8.42 7.62 15.38
C ARG A 199 -7.64 7.24 16.63
N ASP A 200 -7.63 5.97 17.01
CA ASP A 200 -6.90 5.51 18.19
C ASP A 200 -5.39 5.59 17.95
N PHE A 201 -4.93 5.32 16.73
CA PHE A 201 -3.55 5.57 16.31
C PHE A 201 -3.20 7.06 16.28
N GLU A 202 -4.10 7.93 15.81
CA GLU A 202 -3.92 9.40 15.85
C GLU A 202 -3.80 9.91 17.28
N LYS A 203 -4.61 9.40 18.21
CA LYS A 203 -4.51 9.75 19.64
C LYS A 203 -3.17 9.34 20.24
N ALA A 204 -2.66 8.17 19.87
CA ALA A 204 -1.36 7.68 20.33
C ALA A 204 -0.20 8.48 19.74
N PHE A 205 -0.31 8.90 18.47
CA PHE A 205 0.77 9.57 17.73
C PHE A 205 0.29 10.83 16.98
N PRO A 206 -0.11 11.90 17.70
CA PRO A 206 -0.76 13.06 17.08
C PRO A 206 0.17 13.86 16.15
N GLN A 207 1.48 13.75 16.32
CA GLN A 207 2.48 14.45 15.52
C GLN A 207 2.65 13.84 14.12
N ILE A 208 2.25 12.58 13.93
CA ILE A 208 2.43 11.85 12.66
C ILE A 208 1.35 12.25 11.64
N PHE A 209 0.16 12.63 12.09
CA PHE A 209 -0.95 12.92 11.18
C PHE A 209 -0.84 14.31 10.56
N GLU A 210 -0.79 14.37 9.22
CA GLU A 210 -0.84 15.64 8.50
C GLU A 210 -2.26 16.20 8.56
N LYS A 211 -2.50 17.14 9.48
CA LYS A 211 -3.74 17.93 9.52
C LYS A 211 -3.79 18.86 8.32
N ARG A 212 -4.36 18.43 7.19
CA ARG A 212 -4.76 19.36 6.13
C ARG A 212 -6.17 19.87 6.41
N GLY A 213 -6.28 21.19 6.50
CA GLY A 213 -7.54 21.90 6.29
C GLY A 213 -8.11 21.56 4.92
N HIS A 214 -9.41 21.35 4.89
CA HIS A 214 -10.26 20.93 3.77
C HIS A 214 -10.31 19.41 3.49
N ASP A 215 -11.54 18.91 3.65
CA ASP A 215 -12.09 17.61 3.25
C ASP A 215 -11.82 16.38 4.12
N VAL A 216 -11.80 16.60 5.44
CA VAL A 216 -12.26 15.56 6.38
C VAL A 216 -13.65 15.97 6.87
N ASN A 217 -14.67 15.71 6.04
CA ASN A 217 -16.03 15.55 6.56
C ASN A 217 -16.09 14.19 7.28
N LEU A 218 -15.38 14.08 8.41
CA LEU A 218 -15.76 13.17 9.49
C LEU A 218 -16.97 13.79 10.20
N GLN A 219 -18.07 14.01 9.47
CA GLN A 219 -19.38 14.05 10.10
C GLN A 219 -19.73 12.61 10.46
N LEU A 220 -19.11 12.11 11.52
CA LEU A 220 -19.73 11.11 12.37
C LEU A 220 -20.93 11.81 13.00
N GLN A 221 -22.06 11.89 12.29
CA GLN A 221 -23.32 12.16 12.94
C GLN A 221 -23.66 10.91 13.77
N PRO A 222 -23.74 11.02 15.11
CA PRO A 222 -24.27 9.93 15.92
C PRO A 222 -25.76 9.76 15.58
N PRO A 223 -26.27 8.52 15.44
CA PRO A 223 -27.71 8.33 15.41
C PRO A 223 -28.27 8.62 16.82
N ILE A 224 -29.21 9.56 16.87
CA ILE A 224 -30.27 9.63 17.90
C ILE A 224 -31.17 8.40 17.71
#